data_AF-A0A9W7NPB5-F1
#
_entry.id   AF-A0A9W7NPB5-F1
#
_cell.length_a   1.000
_cell.length_b   1.000
_cell.length_c   1.000
_cell.angle_alpha   90.00
_cell.angle_beta   90.00
_cell.angle_gamma   90.00
#
_symmetry.space_group_name_H-M   'P 1'
#
loop_
_entity.id
_entity.type
_entity.pdbx_description
1 polymer ?
#
loop_
_entity_poly.entity_id
_entity_poly.type
_entity_poly.pdbx_seq_one_letter_code
_entity_poly.pdbx_strand_id
1 'polypeptide(L)'
;MFTVSEAEAETIRQAFHERGEWSAVVELRRLFPVFANNPEALRCVRAIAGWQPLPVPPDAPSDAPPKVTPLRRRKPAEPQP
;
A
#
# COMPACT_ATOMS: atom_id res chain seq x y z
N MET A 1 -10.65 11.39 -10.50
CA MET A 1 -9.19 11.31 -10.29
C MET A 1 -8.96 10.60 -8.97
N PHE A 2 -8.02 9.67 -8.91
CA PHE A 2 -7.63 8.90 -7.72
C PHE A 2 -6.10 8.82 -7.67
N THR A 3 -5.54 8.64 -6.49
CA THR A 3 -4.10 8.51 -6.26
C THR A 3 -3.80 7.11 -5.77
N VAL A 4 -2.75 6.49 -6.32
CA VAL A 4 -2.31 5.13 -5.97
C VAL A 4 -0.95 5.26 -5.31
N SER A 5 -0.83 4.72 -4.11
CA SER A 5 0.42 4.60 -3.36
C SER A 5 1.28 3.46 -3.92
N GLU A 6 2.59 3.47 -3.66
CA GLU A 6 3.47 2.41 -4.18
C GLU A 6 3.07 1.01 -3.67
N ALA A 7 2.65 0.87 -2.40
CA ALA A 7 2.19 -0.40 -1.84
C ALA A 7 0.88 -0.91 -2.49
N GLU A 8 -0.02 0.01 -2.86
CA GLU A 8 -1.25 -0.32 -3.58
C GLU A 8 -0.95 -0.76 -5.01
N ALA A 9 -0.04 -0.04 -5.69
CA ALA A 9 0.43 -0.39 -7.01
C ALA A 9 1.14 -1.76 -7.00
N GLU A 10 1.99 -2.03 -6.01
CA GLU A 10 2.66 -3.32 -5.83
C GLU A 10 1.67 -4.46 -5.65
N THR A 11 0.66 -4.30 -4.78
CA THR A 11 -0.39 -5.31 -4.57
C THR A 11 -1.11 -5.64 -5.88
N ILE A 12 -1.48 -4.61 -6.66
CA ILE A 12 -2.17 -4.77 -7.95
C ILE A 12 -1.25 -5.43 -8.98
N ARG A 13 0.03 -5.01 -9.06
CA ARG A 13 1.04 -5.61 -9.96
C ARG A 13 1.26 -7.09 -9.64
N GLN A 14 1.45 -7.43 -8.37
CA GLN A 14 1.66 -8.81 -7.96
C GLN A 14 0.45 -9.68 -8.30
N ALA A 15 -0.76 -9.21 -7.99
CA ALA A 15 -1.99 -9.91 -8.34
C ALA A 15 -2.13 -10.11 -9.87
N PHE A 16 -1.72 -9.13 -10.66
CA PHE A 16 -1.76 -9.20 -12.13
C PHE A 16 -0.81 -10.28 -12.67
N HIS A 17 0.43 -10.32 -12.17
CA HIS A 17 1.44 -11.26 -12.66
C HIS A 17 1.24 -12.69 -12.13
N GLU A 18 0.82 -12.85 -10.88
CA GLU A 18 0.68 -14.18 -10.25
C GLU A 18 -0.68 -14.83 -10.54
N ARG A 19 -1.76 -14.03 -10.59
CA ARG A 19 -3.14 -14.53 -10.61
C ARG A 19 -3.94 -14.04 -11.83
N GLY A 20 -3.37 -13.16 -12.64
CA GLY A 20 -3.97 -12.65 -13.86
C GLY A 20 -4.84 -11.41 -13.68
N GLU A 21 -5.33 -10.88 -14.81
CA GLU A 21 -5.95 -9.55 -14.88
C GLU A 21 -7.17 -9.39 -13.97
N TRP A 22 -8.05 -10.40 -13.92
CA TRP A 22 -9.28 -10.32 -13.12
C TRP A 22 -9.01 -10.38 -11.62
N SER A 23 -7.95 -11.04 -11.17
CA SER A 23 -7.54 -11.01 -9.77
C SER A 23 -7.06 -9.61 -9.38
N ALA A 24 -6.31 -8.95 -10.26
CA ALA A 24 -5.88 -7.56 -10.05
C ALA A 24 -7.06 -6.58 -10.06
N VAL A 25 -8.12 -6.83 -10.84
CA VAL A 25 -9.37 -6.03 -10.80
C VAL A 25 -10.07 -6.17 -9.44
N VAL A 26 -10.05 -7.35 -8.83
CA VAL A 26 -10.61 -7.55 -7.49
C VAL A 26 -9.84 -6.75 -6.45
N GLU A 27 -8.50 -6.80 -6.47
CA GLU A 27 -7.67 -5.99 -5.57
C GLU A 27 -7.86 -4.49 -5.81
N LEU A 28 -7.93 -4.04 -7.07
CA LEU A 28 -8.24 -2.64 -7.40
C LEU A 28 -9.58 -2.20 -6.79
N ARG A 29 -10.63 -3.03 -6.85
CA ARG A 29 -11.94 -2.71 -6.28
C ARG A 29 -11.97 -2.76 -4.76
N ARG A 30 -11.14 -3.60 -4.14
CA ARG A 30 -10.96 -3.63 -2.68
C ARG A 30 -10.34 -2.34 -2.17
N LEU A 31 -9.32 -1.84 -2.86
CA LEU A 31 -8.64 -0.59 -2.53
C LEU A 31 -9.47 0.64 -2.92
N PHE A 32 -10.11 0.59 -4.09
CA PHE A 32 -10.87 1.69 -4.68
C PHE A 32 -12.28 1.21 -5.09
N PRO A 33 -13.27 1.28 -4.17
CA PRO A 33 -14.64 0.86 -4.44
C PRO A 33 -15.34 1.65 -5.55
N VAL A 34 -14.76 2.76 -6.02
CA VAL A 34 -15.29 3.63 -7.08
C VAL A 34 -15.35 2.94 -8.46
N PHE A 35 -14.57 1.88 -8.70
CA PHE A 35 -14.52 1.19 -9.98
C PHE A 35 -15.64 0.16 -10.15
N ALA A 36 -16.85 0.62 -10.44
CA ALA A 36 -17.98 -0.26 -10.76
C ALA A 36 -17.87 -0.89 -12.15
N ASN A 37 -17.29 -0.19 -13.13
CA ASN A 37 -17.28 -0.64 -14.52
C ASN A 37 -16.05 -1.53 -14.86
N ASN A 38 -16.30 -2.71 -15.42
CA ASN A 38 -15.24 -3.68 -15.80
C ASN A 38 -14.19 -3.12 -16.78
N PRO A 39 -14.56 -2.49 -17.92
CA PRO A 39 -13.57 -2.00 -18.88
C PRO A 39 -12.70 -0.88 -18.31
N GLU A 40 -13.25 -0.02 -17.45
CA GLU A 40 -12.48 1.04 -16.79
C GLU A 40 -11.50 0.45 -15.76
N ALA A 41 -11.95 -0.51 -14.96
CA ALA A 41 -11.10 -1.22 -14.00
C ALA A 41 -9.94 -1.95 -14.71
N LEU A 42 -10.21 -2.64 -15.82
CA LEU A 42 -9.18 -3.30 -16.62
C LEU A 42 -8.15 -2.32 -17.20
N ARG A 43 -8.61 -1.14 -17.66
CA ARG A 43 -7.71 -0.10 -18.16
C ARG A 43 -6.77 0.39 -17.05
N CYS A 44 -7.29 0.63 -15.85
CA CYS A 44 -6.49 1.04 -14.70
C CYS A 44 -5.50 -0.05 -14.28
N VAL A 45 -5.95 -1.31 -14.17
CA VAL A 45 -5.09 -2.45 -13.82
C VAL A 45 -3.93 -2.59 -14.81
N ARG A 46 -4.18 -2.54 -16.12
CA ARG A 46 -3.13 -2.62 -17.14
C ARG A 46 -2.14 -1.47 -17.08
N ALA A 47 -2.64 -0.25 -16.80
CA ALA A 47 -1.78 0.91 -16.63
C ALA A 47 -0.84 0.73 -15.42
N ILE A 48 -1.37 0.32 -14.27
CA ILE A 48 -0.61 0.08 -13.03
C ILE A 48 0.38 -1.09 -13.21
N ALA A 49 -0.02 -2.16 -13.92
CA ALA A 49 0.84 -3.28 -14.27
C ALA A 49 2.07 -2.86 -15.10
N GLY A 50 1.93 -1.81 -15.92
CA GLY A 50 3.02 -1.26 -16.71
C GLY A 50 3.92 -0.27 -15.98
N TRP A 51 3.61 0.12 -14.74
CA TRP A 51 4.43 1.06 -13.98
C TRP A 51 5.71 0.38 -13.50
N GLN A 52 6.84 1.07 -13.66
CA GLN A 52 8.09 0.65 -13.02
C GLN A 52 7.97 0.88 -11.52
N PRO A 53 8.34 -0.11 -10.68
CA PRO A 53 8.35 0.07 -9.24
C PRO A 53 9.33 1.18 -8.87
N LEU A 54 8.97 2.01 -7.91
CA LEU A 54 9.92 2.97 -7.36
C LEU A 54 11.07 2.20 -6.70
N PRO A 55 12.34 2.64 -6.89
CA PRO A 55 13.46 2.01 -6.22
C PRO A 55 13.26 2.11 -4.71
N VAL A 56 12.98 0.96 -4.07
CA VAL A 56 12.91 0.85 -2.62
C VAL A 56 14.32 1.12 -2.08
N PRO A 57 14.49 2.09 -1.16
CA PRO A 57 15.75 2.24 -0.44
C PRO A 57 16.08 0.91 0.25
N PRO A 58 17.33 0.43 0.19
CA PRO A 58 17.73 -0.88 0.75
C PRO A 58 17.45 -1.06 2.25
N ASP A 59 17.14 0.03 2.97
CA ASP A 59 16.82 0.05 4.39
C ASP A 59 15.32 0.14 4.72
N ALA A 60 14.41 0.08 3.74
CA ALA A 60 12.98 0.00 4.06
C ALA A 60 12.63 -1.43 4.49
N PRO A 61 12.25 -1.67 5.77
CA PRO A 61 11.82 -2.99 6.18
C PRO A 61 10.47 -3.29 5.52
N SER A 62 10.52 -4.12 4.48
CA SER A 62 9.37 -4.85 3.98
C SER A 62 8.82 -5.67 5.15
N ASP A 63 7.59 -5.39 5.59
CA ASP A 63 6.87 -6.11 6.65
C ASP A 63 7.22 -5.82 8.13
N ALA A 64 7.60 -4.59 8.51
CA ALA A 64 7.61 -4.21 9.94
C ALA A 64 6.31 -3.47 10.34
N PRO A 65 5.53 -3.95 11.34
CA PRO A 65 4.42 -3.18 11.89
C PRO A 65 4.92 -1.84 12.45
N PRO A 66 4.06 -0.80 12.49
CA PRO A 66 4.47 0.52 12.96
C PRO A 66 5.05 0.38 14.36
N LYS A 67 6.34 0.70 14.50
CA LYS A 67 7.03 0.72 15.78
C LYS A 67 6.41 1.87 16.56
N VAL A 68 5.40 1.59 17.38
CA VAL A 68 4.91 2.52 18.40
C VAL A 68 6.08 2.73 19.34
N THR A 69 6.83 3.81 19.13
CA THR A 69 7.80 4.27 20.12
C THR A 69 7.00 4.60 21.37
N PRO A 70 7.16 3.88 22.50
CA PRO A 70 6.48 4.28 23.71
C PRO A 70 7.01 5.66 24.07
N LEU A 71 6.13 6.65 24.06
CA LEU A 71 6.43 7.99 24.53
C LEU A 71 6.96 7.81 25.96
N ARG A 72 8.26 8.07 26.18
CA ARG A 72 8.89 7.97 27.50
C ARG A 72 7.98 8.67 28.50
N ARG A 73 7.38 7.88 29.41
CA ARG A 73 6.66 8.39 30.58
C ARG A 73 7.66 9.28 31.32
N ARG A 74 7.50 10.62 31.24
CA ARG A 74 8.32 11.51 32.04
C ARG A 74 8.06 11.14 33.50
N LYS A 75 9.12 10.74 34.21
CA LYS A 75 9.07 10.50 35.65
C LYS A 75 8.72 11.86 36.29
N PRO A 76 7.66 11.99 37.11
CA PRO A 76 7.43 13.20 37.86
C PRO A 76 8.67 13.42 38.75
N ALA A 77 9.19 14.64 38.76
CA ALA A 77 10.23 15.03 39.71
C ALA A 77 9.63 14.86 41.11
N GLU A 78 10.21 13.93 41.87
CA GLU A 78 9.93 13.73 43.28
C GLU A 78 10.47 14.95 44.04
N PRO A 79 9.63 15.74 44.75
CA PRO A 79 10.16 16.73 45.66
C PRO A 79 10.58 16.01 46.95
N GLN A 80 11.87 16.05 47.25
CA GLN A 80 12.43 15.70 48.56
C GLN A 80 13.05 16.97 49.18
N PRO A 81 13.28 16.98 50.50
CA PRO A 81 12.31 17.00 51.61
C PRO A 81 11.89 18.43 52.03
#